data_AF-A0A1N7S4A1-F1
#
_entry.id   AF-A0A1N7S4A1-F1
#
_cell.length_a   1.000
_cell.length_b   1.000
_cell.length_c   1.000
_cell.angle_alpha   90.00
_cell.angle_beta   90.00
_cell.angle_gamma   90.00
#
_symmetry.space_group_name_H-M   'P 1'
#
loop_
_entity.id
_entity.type
_entity.pdbx_description
1 polymer ?
#
loop_
_entity_poly.entity_id
_entity_poly.type
_entity_poly.pdbx_seq_one_letter_code
_entity_poly.pdbx_strand_id
1 'polypeptide(L)'
;MPGLVPDRVFFEHLANRRFPVTWWMRRPDQLDYLQEPDCFHDLFGHVPLLIQPVFADYMHAYGRAALAANDALALPLLARLYWYTVEFGLIRDAASPNGVKIYGAGIVSSKGETLYSQQSAAPNRLGFNLERVMRTRYRIDTFQKTYFVIDDFAQLFGVAHADFAPLLARLAAQPVHMAGDVLEGDRVITRGSREGWQADGDI
;
A
#
# COMPACT_ATOMS: atom_id res chain seq x y z
N MET A 1 15.36 3.87 -13.38
CA MET A 1 15.81 4.99 -12.51
C MET A 1 16.89 4.48 -11.57
N PRO A 2 17.82 5.33 -11.08
CA PRO A 2 18.95 4.88 -10.24
C PRO A 2 18.56 4.35 -8.85
N GLY A 3 17.31 4.55 -8.43
CA GLY A 3 16.75 4.17 -7.13
C GLY A 3 15.55 5.06 -6.83
N LEU A 4 15.35 5.38 -5.55
CA LEU A 4 14.35 6.36 -5.10
C LEU A 4 14.52 7.70 -5.84
N VAL A 5 13.42 8.20 -6.38
CA VAL A 5 13.35 9.51 -7.06
C VAL A 5 12.50 10.48 -6.24
N PRO A 6 12.64 11.80 -6.40
CA PRO A 6 11.77 12.75 -5.73
C PRO A 6 10.28 12.47 -6.01
N ASP A 7 9.43 12.61 -5.00
CA ASP A 7 8.00 12.31 -5.07
C ASP A 7 7.31 12.92 -6.31
N ARG A 8 7.62 14.19 -6.60
CA ARG A 8 7.06 14.88 -7.78
C ARG A 8 7.41 14.17 -9.09
N VAL A 9 8.63 13.67 -9.24
CA VAL A 9 9.08 12.94 -10.43
C VAL A 9 8.34 11.60 -10.51
N PHE A 10 8.22 10.90 -9.38
CA PHE A 10 7.46 9.65 -9.30
C PHE A 10 6.00 9.83 -9.73
N PHE A 11 5.32 10.84 -9.19
CA PHE A 11 3.93 11.14 -9.54
C PHE A 11 3.77 11.57 -11.00
N GLU A 12 4.72 12.32 -11.56
CA GLU A 12 4.71 12.66 -12.98
C GLU A 12 4.80 11.45 -13.89
N HIS A 13 5.60 10.44 -13.53
CA HIS A 13 5.62 9.18 -14.26
C HIS A 13 4.25 8.49 -14.21
N LEU A 14 3.68 8.29 -13.02
CA LEU A 14 2.37 7.65 -12.86
C LEU A 14 1.24 8.41 -13.59
N ALA A 15 1.22 9.74 -13.46
CA ALA A 15 0.27 10.62 -14.14
C ALA A 15 0.37 10.54 -15.68
N ASN A 16 1.43 9.96 -16.23
CA ASN A 16 1.60 9.76 -17.67
C ASN A 16 1.73 8.27 -18.04
N ARG A 17 1.23 7.37 -17.19
CA ARG A 17 1.23 5.91 -17.43
C ARG A 17 2.63 5.34 -17.67
N ARG A 18 3.63 5.90 -16.98
CA ARG A 18 4.99 5.38 -16.91
C ARG A 18 5.22 4.88 -15.49
N PHE A 19 5.66 3.64 -15.33
CA PHE A 19 6.06 3.13 -14.02
C PHE A 19 7.59 3.19 -13.89
N PRO A 20 8.14 3.97 -12.94
CA PRO A 20 9.60 4.04 -12.76
C PRO A 20 10.08 2.77 -12.07
N VAL A 21 11.11 2.13 -12.65
CA VAL A 21 11.72 0.90 -12.14
C VAL A 21 13.19 1.16 -11.81
N THR A 22 13.63 0.76 -10.62
CA THR A 22 15.02 0.74 -10.21
C THR A 22 15.81 -0.26 -11.05
N TRP A 23 16.97 0.12 -11.60
CA TRP A 23 17.66 -0.71 -12.61
C TRP A 23 18.60 -1.77 -12.00
N TRP A 24 19.08 -1.56 -10.79
CA TRP A 24 20.04 -2.47 -10.13
C TRP A 24 19.33 -3.59 -9.37
N MET A 25 20.05 -4.69 -9.12
CA MET A 25 19.53 -5.89 -8.46
C MET A 25 20.19 -6.05 -7.08
N ARG A 26 19.42 -6.52 -6.09
CA ARG A 26 19.97 -6.88 -4.77
C ARG A 26 21.10 -7.90 -4.87
N ARG A 27 21.99 -7.89 -3.88
CA ARG A 27 23.05 -8.91 -3.78
C ARG A 27 22.50 -10.23 -3.22
N PRO A 28 23.21 -11.35 -3.42
CA PRO A 28 22.82 -12.64 -2.85
C PRO A 28 22.66 -12.66 -1.33
N ASP A 29 23.46 -11.87 -0.59
CA ASP A 29 23.36 -11.72 0.87
C ASP A 29 22.11 -10.93 1.33
N GLN A 30 21.37 -10.34 0.40
CA GLN A 30 20.19 -9.51 0.64
C GLN A 30 18.90 -10.15 0.10
N LEU A 31 18.91 -11.44 -0.24
CA LEU A 31 17.78 -12.11 -0.87
C LEU A 31 16.51 -12.07 -0.01
N ASP A 32 16.63 -12.29 1.30
CA ASP A 32 15.49 -12.39 2.21
C ASP A 32 14.85 -11.03 2.52
N TYR A 33 15.64 -9.95 2.55
CA TYR A 33 15.16 -8.59 2.80
C TYR A 33 16.13 -7.53 2.28
N LEU A 34 15.57 -6.48 1.67
CA LEU A 34 16.27 -5.28 1.25
C LEU A 34 15.38 -4.08 1.56
N GLN A 35 15.92 -3.08 2.25
CA GLN A 35 15.17 -1.88 2.64
C GLN A 35 14.87 -0.96 1.44
N GLU A 36 15.77 -0.89 0.48
CA GLU A 36 15.59 -0.10 -0.74
C GLU A 36 14.91 -0.92 -1.84
N PRO A 37 14.03 -0.32 -2.66
CA PRO A 37 13.44 -1.02 -3.80
C PRO A 37 14.52 -1.30 -4.85
N ASP A 38 14.68 -2.57 -5.23
CA ASP A 38 15.52 -3.00 -6.33
C ASP A 38 14.68 -3.35 -7.58
N CYS A 39 15.36 -3.72 -8.66
CA CYS A 39 14.71 -4.14 -9.90
C CYS A 39 13.73 -5.31 -9.70
N PHE A 40 14.03 -6.26 -8.80
CA PHE A 40 13.09 -7.35 -8.52
C PHE A 40 11.81 -6.82 -7.89
N HIS A 41 11.91 -6.00 -6.83
CA HIS A 41 10.72 -5.40 -6.22
C HIS A 41 9.90 -4.58 -7.24
N ASP A 42 10.55 -3.64 -7.93
CA ASP A 42 9.86 -2.72 -8.84
C ASP A 42 9.28 -3.44 -10.06
N LEU A 43 10.02 -4.36 -10.67
CA LEU A 43 9.58 -5.03 -11.89
C LEU A 43 8.70 -6.24 -11.62
N PHE A 44 9.11 -7.16 -10.74
CA PHE A 44 8.34 -8.38 -10.46
C PHE A 44 7.13 -8.09 -9.57
N GLY A 45 7.26 -7.17 -8.61
CA GLY A 45 6.18 -6.82 -7.68
C GLY A 45 5.09 -5.98 -8.33
N HIS A 46 5.44 -4.89 -9.01
CA HIS A 46 4.45 -3.90 -9.49
C HIS A 46 3.96 -4.12 -10.91
N VAL A 47 4.87 -4.41 -11.86
CA VAL A 47 4.55 -4.37 -13.29
C VAL A 47 3.49 -5.39 -13.73
N PRO A 48 3.44 -6.64 -13.23
CA PRO A 48 2.45 -7.62 -13.69
C PRO A 48 1.01 -7.13 -13.52
N LEU A 49 0.70 -6.42 -12.44
CA LEU A 49 -0.66 -5.98 -12.14
C LEU A 49 -1.13 -4.81 -13.01
N LEU A 50 -0.20 -4.11 -13.67
CA LEU A 50 -0.52 -3.02 -14.61
C LEU A 50 -1.22 -3.51 -15.89
N ILE A 51 -1.27 -4.82 -16.15
CA ILE A 51 -2.13 -5.38 -17.21
C ILE A 51 -3.62 -5.33 -16.85
N GLN A 52 -3.95 -5.24 -15.56
CA GLN A 52 -5.32 -5.11 -15.08
C GLN A 52 -5.75 -3.64 -15.27
N PRO A 53 -6.76 -3.36 -16.11
CA PRO A 53 -7.05 -1.99 -16.55
C PRO A 53 -7.53 -1.06 -15.42
N VAL A 54 -8.34 -1.57 -14.49
CA VAL A 54 -8.82 -0.81 -13.33
C VAL A 54 -7.66 -0.43 -12.41
N PHE A 55 -6.72 -1.35 -12.19
CA PHE A 55 -5.53 -1.07 -11.39
C PHE A 55 -4.60 -0.07 -12.08
N ALA A 56 -4.41 -0.19 -13.39
CA ALA A 56 -3.62 0.77 -14.18
C ALA A 56 -4.26 2.18 -14.16
N ASP A 57 -5.57 2.28 -14.29
CA ASP A 57 -6.29 3.55 -14.19
C ASP A 57 -6.26 4.14 -12.78
N TYR A 58 -6.31 3.29 -11.75
CA TYR A 58 -6.08 3.69 -10.36
C TYR A 58 -4.68 4.30 -10.18
N MET A 59 -3.63 3.63 -10.64
CA MET A 59 -2.25 4.13 -10.59
C MET A 59 -2.09 5.47 -11.32
N HIS A 60 -2.72 5.60 -12.48
CA HIS A 60 -2.72 6.83 -13.26
C HIS A 60 -3.45 7.98 -12.54
N ALA A 61 -4.64 7.72 -11.98
CA ALA A 61 -5.40 8.70 -11.23
C ALA A 61 -4.69 9.13 -9.95
N TYR A 62 -4.05 8.20 -9.24
CA TYR A 62 -3.21 8.46 -8.08
C TYR A 62 -2.10 9.46 -8.42
N GLY A 63 -1.35 9.21 -9.51
CA GLY A 63 -0.29 10.12 -9.96
C GLY A 63 -0.81 11.54 -10.26
N ARG A 64 -1.96 11.65 -10.94
CA ARG A 64 -2.57 12.97 -11.21
C ARG A 64 -3.02 13.68 -9.93
N ALA A 65 -3.64 12.95 -9.01
CA ALA A 65 -4.11 13.52 -7.75
C ALA A 65 -2.94 14.03 -6.90
N ALA A 66 -1.86 13.26 -6.84
CA ALA A 66 -0.65 13.63 -6.11
C ALA A 66 0.05 14.87 -6.69
N LEU A 67 0.10 15.00 -8.02
CA LEU A 67 0.60 16.22 -8.67
C LEU A 67 -0.29 17.44 -8.41
N ALA A 68 -1.62 17.24 -8.43
CA ALA A 68 -2.59 18.33 -8.24
C ALA A 68 -2.62 18.83 -6.78
N ALA A 69 -2.41 17.95 -5.80
CA ALA A 69 -2.44 18.30 -4.40
C ALA A 69 -1.40 19.36 -4.05
N ASN A 70 -0.16 19.25 -4.58
CA ASN A 70 0.97 20.18 -4.40
C ASN A 70 1.07 20.84 -2.99
N ASP A 71 0.67 20.10 -1.96
CA ASP A 71 0.55 20.51 -0.57
C ASP A 71 1.26 19.47 0.31
N ALA A 72 2.17 19.95 1.15
CA ALA A 72 2.95 19.13 2.07
C ALA A 72 2.08 18.32 3.04
N LEU A 73 0.87 18.80 3.37
CA LEU A 73 -0.05 18.09 4.27
C LEU A 73 -0.79 16.94 3.57
N ALA A 74 -0.92 16.98 2.24
CA ALA A 74 -1.60 15.96 1.46
C ALA A 74 -0.72 14.75 1.12
N LEU A 75 0.59 14.97 0.94
CA LEU A 75 1.53 13.91 0.54
C LEU A 75 1.55 12.71 1.51
N PRO A 76 1.57 12.88 2.84
CA PRO A 76 1.51 11.74 3.76
C PRO A 76 0.22 10.92 3.64
N LEU A 77 -0.92 11.56 3.34
CA LEU A 77 -2.20 10.87 3.17
C LEU A 77 -2.18 9.98 1.92
N LEU A 78 -1.61 10.49 0.83
CA LEU A 78 -1.44 9.75 -0.42
C LEU A 78 -0.40 8.64 -0.30
N ALA A 79 0.71 8.89 0.42
CA ALA A 79 1.71 7.88 0.71
C ALA A 79 1.10 6.68 1.46
N ARG A 80 0.24 6.92 2.45
CA ARG A 80 -0.48 5.86 3.17
C ARG A 80 -1.44 5.09 2.26
N LEU A 81 -2.14 5.79 1.37
CA LEU A 81 -2.99 5.14 0.38
C LEU A 81 -2.18 4.22 -0.53
N TYR A 82 -1.06 4.70 -1.06
CA TYR A 82 -0.16 3.90 -1.89
C TYR A 82 0.39 2.69 -1.12
N TRP A 83 0.86 2.91 0.11
CA TRP A 83 1.40 1.86 0.97
C TRP A 83 0.40 0.73 1.23
N TYR A 84 -0.82 1.08 1.67
CA TYR A 84 -1.84 0.09 2.04
C TYR A 84 -2.62 -0.50 0.85
N THR A 85 -2.30 -0.07 -0.36
CA THR A 85 -2.88 -0.65 -1.58
C THR A 85 -1.80 -1.25 -2.47
N VAL A 86 -1.04 -0.41 -3.15
CA VAL A 86 -0.06 -0.80 -4.15
C VAL A 86 1.07 -1.63 -3.53
N GLU A 87 1.52 -1.31 -2.32
CA GLU A 87 2.62 -2.03 -1.68
C GLU A 87 2.18 -3.24 -0.84
N PHE A 88 1.17 -3.06 0.02
CA PHE A 88 0.74 -4.06 1.00
C PHE A 88 -0.76 -4.37 0.95
N GLY A 89 -1.38 -4.20 -0.21
CA GLY A 89 -2.79 -4.52 -0.40
C GLY A 89 -3.09 -6.01 -0.51
N LEU A 90 -4.21 -6.41 0.09
CA LEU A 90 -4.81 -7.74 -0.05
C LEU A 90 -6.18 -7.64 -0.72
N ILE A 91 -6.59 -8.72 -1.38
CA ILE A 91 -7.92 -8.84 -2.02
C ILE A 91 -8.66 -10.04 -1.44
N ARG A 92 -9.97 -9.92 -1.25
CA ARG A 92 -10.81 -11.00 -0.69
C ARG A 92 -10.80 -12.21 -1.62
N ASP A 93 -10.58 -13.39 -1.05
CA ASP A 93 -10.68 -14.66 -1.75
C ASP A 93 -11.03 -15.77 -0.75
N ALA A 94 -12.31 -16.16 -0.71
CA ALA A 94 -12.80 -17.12 0.28
C ALA A 94 -12.14 -18.51 0.19
N ALA A 95 -11.52 -18.83 -0.95
CA ALA A 95 -10.82 -20.09 -1.17
C ALA A 95 -9.35 -20.08 -0.70
N SER A 96 -8.81 -18.92 -0.32
CA SER A 96 -7.41 -18.77 0.11
C SER A 96 -7.24 -18.78 1.63
N PRO A 97 -6.03 -19.07 2.13
CA PRO A 97 -5.69 -18.92 3.55
C PRO A 97 -6.11 -17.54 4.08
N ASN A 98 -6.72 -17.53 5.27
CA ASN A 98 -7.27 -16.31 5.89
C ASN A 98 -8.29 -15.53 5.03
N GLY A 99 -8.84 -16.15 3.97
CA GLY A 99 -9.86 -15.57 3.10
C GLY A 99 -9.35 -14.44 2.19
N VAL A 100 -8.04 -14.41 1.88
CA VAL A 100 -7.40 -13.31 1.16
C VAL A 100 -6.32 -13.78 0.19
N LYS A 101 -6.14 -13.07 -0.93
CA LYS A 101 -5.00 -13.14 -1.85
C LYS A 101 -4.19 -11.85 -1.81
N ILE A 102 -2.97 -11.92 -2.32
CA ILE A 102 -2.03 -10.80 -2.37
C ILE A 102 -2.19 -10.06 -3.70
N TYR A 103 -2.15 -8.73 -3.66
CA TYR A 103 -1.88 -7.92 -4.85
C TYR A 103 -0.81 -6.84 -4.63
N GLY A 104 -0.47 -6.53 -3.38
CA GLY A 104 0.57 -5.57 -3.03
C GLY A 104 1.98 -6.03 -3.42
N ALA A 105 2.73 -5.17 -4.10
CA ALA A 105 4.05 -5.46 -4.66
C ALA A 105 5.13 -5.73 -3.60
N GLY A 106 5.11 -4.99 -2.48
CA GLY A 106 5.95 -5.22 -1.32
C GLY A 106 5.76 -6.61 -0.71
N ILE A 107 4.55 -7.17 -0.81
CA ILE A 107 4.28 -8.55 -0.37
C ILE A 107 4.77 -9.54 -1.44
N VAL A 108 4.39 -9.34 -2.71
CA VAL A 108 4.72 -10.26 -3.83
C VAL A 108 6.24 -10.46 -3.98
N SER A 109 7.02 -9.42 -3.72
CA SER A 109 8.49 -9.44 -3.83
C SER A 109 9.21 -9.81 -2.53
N SER A 110 8.48 -10.09 -1.45
CA SER A 110 9.03 -10.47 -0.15
C SER A 110 8.57 -11.88 0.26
N LYS A 111 9.54 -12.79 0.40
CA LYS A 111 9.27 -14.15 0.87
C LYS A 111 8.64 -14.14 2.27
N GLY A 112 9.20 -13.36 3.19
CA GLY A 112 8.73 -13.27 4.57
C GLY A 112 7.32 -12.70 4.66
N GLU A 113 7.07 -11.56 3.99
CA GLU A 113 5.76 -10.89 4.02
C GLU A 113 4.68 -11.74 3.33
N THR A 114 5.03 -12.47 2.26
CA THR A 114 4.11 -13.41 1.61
C THR A 114 3.61 -14.47 2.58
N LEU A 115 4.52 -15.12 3.32
CA LEU A 115 4.13 -16.13 4.30
C LEU A 115 3.37 -15.51 5.47
N TYR A 116 3.85 -14.38 6.01
CA TYR A 116 3.24 -13.72 7.15
C TYR A 116 1.81 -13.22 6.85
N SER A 117 1.62 -12.51 5.73
CA SER A 117 0.31 -11.98 5.31
C SER A 117 -0.73 -13.07 5.03
N GLN A 118 -0.30 -14.25 4.61
CA GLN A 118 -1.17 -15.38 4.24
C GLN A 118 -1.42 -16.37 5.36
N GLN A 119 -0.46 -16.57 6.28
CA GLN A 119 -0.50 -17.68 7.24
C GLN A 119 -0.55 -17.21 8.71
N SER A 120 -0.03 -16.03 9.01
CA SER A 120 0.04 -15.55 10.40
C SER A 120 -1.33 -15.13 10.92
N ALA A 121 -1.59 -15.46 12.19
CA ALA A 121 -2.72 -14.94 12.96
C ALA A 121 -2.41 -13.57 13.59
N ALA A 122 -1.16 -13.10 13.56
CA ALA A 122 -0.74 -11.85 14.20
C ALA A 122 -1.31 -10.56 13.57
N PRO A 123 -1.38 -10.39 12.24
CA PRO A 123 -1.81 -9.12 11.64
C PRO A 123 -3.32 -8.94 11.66
N ASN A 124 -3.76 -7.69 11.73
CA ASN A 124 -5.15 -7.35 11.41
C ASN A 124 -5.36 -7.45 9.89
N ARG A 125 -6.55 -7.91 9.50
CA ARG A 125 -7.04 -7.82 8.12
C ARG A 125 -8.36 -7.05 8.17
N LEU A 126 -8.33 -5.82 7.66
CA LEU A 126 -9.46 -4.89 7.74
C LEU A 126 -9.99 -4.62 6.34
N GLY A 127 -11.30 -4.49 6.18
CA GLY A 127 -11.89 -4.09 4.92
C GLY A 127 -11.39 -2.71 4.48
N PHE A 128 -11.13 -2.55 3.19
CA PHE A 128 -10.69 -1.28 2.63
C PHE A 128 -11.73 -0.17 2.85
N ASN A 129 -11.25 0.96 3.36
CA ASN A 129 -11.99 2.21 3.45
C ASN A 129 -11.00 3.36 3.20
N LEU A 130 -11.28 4.20 2.19
CA LEU A 130 -10.35 5.22 1.70
C LEU A 130 -9.86 6.16 2.82
N GLU A 131 -10.78 6.70 3.61
CA GLU A 131 -10.44 7.66 4.66
C GLU A 131 -9.71 7.02 5.85
N ARG A 132 -10.11 5.80 6.22
CA ARG A 132 -9.43 5.01 7.24
C ARG A 132 -7.99 4.76 6.81
N VAL A 133 -7.78 4.29 5.58
CA VAL A 133 -6.46 4.00 5.00
C VAL A 133 -5.58 5.25 4.99
N MET A 134 -6.06 6.36 4.42
CA MET A 134 -5.29 7.61 4.32
C MET A 134 -4.90 8.20 5.68
N ARG A 135 -5.59 7.83 6.76
CA ARG A 135 -5.28 8.25 8.13
C ARG A 135 -4.55 7.18 8.96
N THR A 136 -4.14 6.06 8.39
CA THR A 136 -3.39 5.02 9.12
C THR A 136 -1.90 5.22 8.93
N ARG A 137 -1.15 5.35 10.03
CA ARG A 137 0.32 5.28 10.01
C ARG A 137 0.80 3.90 9.64
N TYR A 138 2.01 3.79 9.10
CA TYR A 138 2.62 2.50 8.74
C TYR A 138 4.06 2.41 9.23
N ARG A 139 4.69 1.26 9.00
CA ARG A 139 6.08 1.01 9.34
C ARG A 139 6.78 0.28 8.21
N ILE A 140 8.01 0.68 7.91
CA ILE A 140 8.75 0.27 6.71
C ILE A 140 9.79 -0.84 6.96
N ASP A 141 10.18 -1.05 8.21
CA ASP A 141 11.27 -1.94 8.63
C ASP A 141 10.77 -3.19 9.39
N THR A 142 9.45 -3.40 9.44
CA THR A 142 8.83 -4.59 10.06
C THR A 142 7.67 -5.08 9.20
N PHE A 143 7.26 -6.34 9.41
CA PHE A 143 6.02 -6.86 8.83
C PHE A 143 4.81 -6.00 9.22
N GLN A 144 3.83 -5.93 8.33
CA GLN A 144 2.70 -5.03 8.55
C GLN A 144 1.79 -5.50 9.69
N LYS A 145 1.51 -4.60 10.64
CA LYS A 145 0.53 -4.85 11.72
C LYS A 145 -0.89 -4.99 11.18
N THR A 146 -1.20 -4.29 10.09
CA THR A 146 -2.53 -4.27 9.47
C THR A 146 -2.39 -4.34 7.95
N TYR A 147 -3.20 -5.19 7.32
CA TYR A 147 -3.46 -5.19 5.89
C TYR A 147 -4.87 -4.71 5.61
N PHE A 148 -5.03 -3.86 4.60
CA PHE A 148 -6.35 -3.49 4.09
C PHE A 148 -6.74 -4.39 2.92
N VAL A 149 -7.98 -4.86 2.96
CA VAL A 149 -8.52 -5.88 2.07
C VAL A 149 -9.62 -5.28 1.21
N ILE A 150 -9.36 -5.17 -0.09
CA ILE A 150 -10.40 -4.86 -1.07
C ILE A 150 -11.24 -6.11 -1.34
N ASP A 151 -12.52 -5.95 -1.64
CA ASP A 151 -13.36 -7.05 -2.11
C ASP A 151 -13.04 -7.38 -3.58
N ASP A 152 -12.80 -6.36 -4.39
CA ASP A 152 -12.37 -6.46 -5.78
C ASP A 152 -11.66 -5.15 -6.23
N PHE A 153 -11.09 -5.15 -7.43
CA PHE A 153 -10.43 -3.96 -7.99
C PHE A 153 -11.38 -2.80 -8.30
N ALA A 154 -12.69 -3.02 -8.45
CA ALA A 154 -13.63 -1.93 -8.69
C ALA A 154 -13.73 -0.97 -7.49
N GLN A 155 -13.37 -1.41 -6.28
CA GLN A 155 -13.22 -0.49 -5.15
C GLN A 155 -12.10 0.55 -5.36
N LEU A 156 -11.03 0.20 -6.07
CA LEU A 156 -9.97 1.13 -6.44
C LEU A 156 -10.37 2.06 -7.61
N PHE A 157 -11.33 1.63 -8.45
CA PHE A 157 -11.93 2.49 -9.47
C PHE A 157 -12.62 3.70 -8.84
N GLY A 158 -13.36 3.50 -7.75
CA GLY A 158 -14.01 4.59 -7.01
C GLY A 158 -13.01 5.63 -6.50
N VAL A 159 -11.83 5.19 -6.09
CA VAL A 159 -10.72 6.07 -5.69
C VAL A 159 -10.20 6.87 -6.89
N ALA A 160 -10.06 6.23 -8.06
CA ALA A 160 -9.59 6.90 -9.28
C ALA A 160 -10.51 8.05 -9.76
N HIS A 161 -11.77 8.04 -9.33
CA HIS A 161 -12.79 9.03 -9.70
C HIS A 161 -13.15 9.98 -8.55
N ALA A 162 -12.49 9.86 -7.40
CA ALA A 162 -12.74 10.73 -6.26
C ALA A 162 -12.21 12.15 -6.52
N ASP A 163 -12.94 13.15 -6.02
CA ASP A 163 -12.41 14.52 -5.93
C ASP A 163 -11.46 14.62 -4.73
N PHE A 164 -10.16 14.47 -5.02
CA PHE A 164 -9.13 14.39 -3.99
C PHE A 164 -8.90 15.71 -3.24
N ALA A 165 -9.06 16.86 -3.88
CA ALA A 165 -8.75 18.14 -3.25
C ALA A 165 -9.58 18.39 -1.96
N PRO A 166 -10.94 18.33 -1.99
CA PRO A 166 -11.75 18.50 -0.78
C PRO A 166 -11.56 17.35 0.21
N LEU A 167 -11.31 16.13 -0.27
CA LEU A 167 -11.02 14.98 0.57
C LEU A 167 -9.74 15.18 1.39
N LEU A 168 -8.64 15.52 0.73
CA LEU A 168 -7.33 15.73 1.34
C LEU A 168 -7.38 16.87 2.36
N ALA A 169 -7.99 18.01 2.00
CA ALA A 169 -8.14 19.14 2.90
C ALA A 169 -8.90 18.77 4.19
N ARG A 170 -9.98 17.99 4.06
CA ARG A 170 -10.75 17.52 5.21
C ARG A 170 -9.97 16.52 6.06
N LEU A 171 -9.27 15.57 5.44
CA LEU A 171 -8.52 14.53 6.16
C LEU A 171 -7.26 15.07 6.84
N ALA A 172 -6.62 16.10 6.30
CA ALA A 172 -5.44 16.73 6.88
C ALA A 172 -5.71 17.31 8.28
N ALA A 173 -6.97 17.70 8.56
CA ALA A 173 -7.39 18.22 9.87
C ALA A 173 -7.83 17.12 10.86
N GLN A 174 -7.85 15.85 10.45
CA GLN A 174 -8.35 14.74 11.26
C GLN A 174 -7.22 13.98 11.96
N PRO A 175 -7.50 13.35 13.12
CA PRO A 175 -6.52 12.53 13.81
C PRO A 175 -6.11 11.33 12.95
N VAL A 176 -4.83 10.99 13.05
CA VAL A 176 -4.24 9.79 12.47
C VAL A 176 -4.31 8.62 13.45
N HIS A 177 -4.33 7.41 12.93
CA HIS A 177 -4.42 6.15 13.67
C HIS A 177 -3.09 5.40 13.59
N MET A 178 -2.77 4.63 14.62
CA MET A 178 -1.57 3.80 14.65
C MET A 178 -1.72 2.59 13.71
N ALA A 179 -0.61 2.00 13.29
CA ALA A 179 -0.60 0.94 12.29
C ALA A 179 -1.34 -0.33 12.76
N GLY A 180 -1.42 -0.55 14.09
CA GLY A 180 -2.09 -1.69 14.71
C GLY A 180 -3.52 -1.46 15.20
N ASP A 181 -4.05 -0.24 15.06
CA ASP A 181 -5.37 0.13 15.60
C ASP A 181 -6.50 -0.60 14.86
N VAL A 182 -7.49 -1.05 15.63
CA VAL A 182 -8.77 -1.56 15.10
C VAL A 182 -9.89 -0.72 15.71
N LEU A 183 -10.58 0.03 14.87
CA LEU A 183 -11.62 0.99 15.25
C LEU A 183 -13.00 0.34 15.24
N GLU A 184 -13.97 0.96 15.92
CA GLU A 184 -15.35 0.46 16.00
C GLU A 184 -16.03 0.36 14.61
N GLY A 185 -15.73 1.31 13.72
CA GLY A 185 -16.25 1.32 12.35
C GLY A 185 -15.51 0.42 11.35
N ASP A 186 -14.44 -0.27 11.77
CA ASP A 186 -13.67 -1.11 10.85
C ASP A 186 -14.44 -2.39 10.52
N ARG A 187 -14.50 -2.73 9.23
CA ARG A 187 -14.97 -4.06 8.79
C ARG A 187 -13.87 -5.08 9.06
N VAL A 188 -13.88 -5.70 10.22
CA VAL A 188 -12.84 -6.66 10.63
C VAL A 188 -13.02 -8.00 9.95
N ILE A 189 -12.05 -8.41 9.12
CA ILE A 189 -11.97 -9.76 8.54
C ILE A 189 -11.19 -10.68 9.47
N THR A 190 -10.09 -10.17 10.02
CA THR A 190 -9.31 -10.84 11.06
C THR A 190 -8.86 -9.81 12.07
N ARG A 191 -9.15 -10.06 13.35
CA ARG A 191 -8.53 -9.34 14.46
C ARG A 191 -7.28 -10.11 14.86
N GLY A 192 -6.11 -9.52 14.63
CA GLY A 192 -4.85 -10.21 14.81
C GLY A 192 -4.51 -10.48 16.28
N SER A 193 -3.71 -11.52 16.54
CA SER A 193 -3.19 -11.83 17.88
C SER A 193 -2.15 -10.81 18.38
N ARG A 194 -1.60 -9.99 17.47
CA ARG A 194 -0.57 -8.97 17.74
C ARG A 194 0.78 -9.52 18.19
N GLU A 195 0.97 -10.82 18.06
CA GLU A 195 2.22 -11.48 18.43
C GLU A 195 3.40 -10.93 17.60
N GLY A 196 4.51 -10.63 18.27
CA GLY A 196 5.74 -10.13 17.65
C GLY A 196 5.71 -8.65 17.21
N TRP A 197 4.66 -7.89 17.54
CA TRP A 197 4.60 -6.47 17.18
C TRP A 197 5.52 -5.61 18.05
N GLN A 198 6.21 -4.67 17.41
CA GLN A 198 6.92 -3.61 18.11
C GLN A 198 5.94 -2.51 18.56
N ALA A 199 6.16 -1.93 19.74
CA ALA A 199 5.25 -0.96 20.36
C ALA A 199 5.39 0.47 19.80
N ASP A 200 6.49 0.78 19.11
CA ASP A 200 6.88 2.11 18.65
C ASP A 200 7.18 2.16 17.13
N GLY A 201 7.53 3.35 16.64
CA GLY A 201 8.08 3.55 15.29
C GLY A 201 7.09 3.66 14.13
N ASP A 202 5.78 3.74 14.40
CA ASP A 202 4.78 3.99 13.35
C ASP A 202 4.87 5.45 12.85
N ILE A 203 4.98 5.64 11.53
CA ILE A 203 5.14 6.94 10.83
C ILE A 203 3.90 7.34 10.02
#